data_AF-A0A5E4MLC1-F1
#
_entry.id   AF-A0A5E4MLC1-F1
#
_cell.length_a   1.000
_cell.length_b   1.000
_cell.length_c   1.000
_cell.angle_alpha   90.00
_cell.angle_beta   90.00
_cell.angle_gamma   90.00
#
_symmetry.space_group_name_H-M   'P 1'
#
loop_
_entity.id
_entity.type
_entity.pdbx_description
1 polymer ?
#
loop_
_entity_poly.entity_id
_entity_poly.type
_entity_poly.pdbx_seq_one_letter_code
_entity_poly.pdbx_strand_id
1 'polypeptide(L)'
;MTPYRGLVRLLLEYSSILWDLITASGSVIIERVQRRFLSYASHVLNIFQPLRDYSSVLHVFGLSTLADKRVDINWKFFRNLISSSVDAPSLLSLINFRILPRPTRITTTFAIPLHTTDYCSNNHIHRMMRLANVHPSFLH
;
A
#
# COMPACT_ATOMS: atom_id res chain seq x y z
N MET A 1 -25.97 -11.14 3.47
CA MET A 1 -24.49 -10.97 3.43
C MET A 1 -24.14 -9.76 2.57
N THR A 2 -24.08 -8.52 3.08
CA THR A 2 -23.46 -7.39 2.31
C THR A 2 -23.10 -6.09 3.03
N PRO A 3 -23.25 -5.85 4.36
CA PRO A 3 -22.69 -4.62 4.96
C PRO A 3 -21.19 -4.75 5.27
N TYR A 4 -20.72 -5.94 5.67
CA TYR A 4 -19.32 -6.19 6.02
C TYR A 4 -18.36 -5.96 4.83
N ARG A 5 -18.75 -6.40 3.63
CA ARG A 5 -17.91 -6.30 2.42
C ARG A 5 -17.78 -4.87 1.90
N GLY A 6 -18.72 -3.98 2.23
CA GLY A 6 -18.70 -2.58 1.83
C GLY A 6 -18.05 -1.70 2.89
N LEU A 7 -18.71 -1.53 4.04
CA LEU A 7 -18.33 -0.53 5.04
C LEU A 7 -17.03 -0.87 5.76
N VAL A 8 -16.91 -2.08 6.31
CA VAL A 8 -15.69 -2.48 7.04
C VAL A 8 -14.50 -2.51 6.10
N ARG A 9 -14.72 -2.93 4.84
CA ARG A 9 -13.70 -2.91 3.80
C ARG A 9 -13.23 -1.50 3.47
N LEU A 10 -14.15 -0.57 3.20
CA LEU A 10 -13.82 0.83 2.88
C LEU A 10 -13.13 1.53 4.06
N LEU A 11 -13.62 1.31 5.28
CA LEU A 11 -13.04 1.91 6.49
C LEU A 11 -11.62 1.40 6.74
N LEU A 12 -11.39 0.09 6.60
CA LEU A 12 -10.06 -0.50 6.73
C LEU A 12 -9.15 -0.03 5.60
N GLU A 13 -9.65 0.04 4.36
CA GLU A 13 -8.88 0.52 3.20
C GLU A 13 -8.45 1.98 3.39
N TYR A 14 -9.37 2.87 3.79
CA TYR A 14 -9.06 4.28 4.06
C TYR A 14 -8.09 4.44 5.24
N SER A 15 -8.37 3.76 6.35
CA SER A 15 -7.50 3.78 7.53
C SER A 15 -6.09 3.29 7.17
N SER A 16 -6.00 2.23 6.37
CA SER A 16 -4.72 1.66 5.97
C SER A 16 -3.82 2.64 5.23
N ILE A 17 -4.38 3.56 4.45
CA ILE A 17 -3.66 4.60 3.72
C ILE A 17 -3.18 5.70 4.68
N LEU A 18 -4.07 6.21 5.54
CA LEU A 18 -3.73 7.26 6.51
C LEU A 18 -2.68 6.81 7.53
N TRP A 19 -2.80 5.59 8.05
CA TRP A 19 -1.92 5.10 9.10
C TRP A 19 -0.57 4.59 8.58
N ASP A 20 -0.48 4.25 7.29
CA ASP A 20 0.82 4.03 6.62
C ASP A 20 1.62 5.33 6.46
N LEU A 21 0.94 6.47 6.39
CA LEU A 21 1.55 7.79 6.21
C LEU A 21 2.27 8.27 7.48
N ILE A 22 1.81 7.83 8.65
CA ILE A 22 2.18 8.42 9.94
C ILE A 22 3.35 7.66 10.58
N THR A 23 3.34 6.33 10.61
CA THR A 23 4.48 5.52 11.12
C THR A 23 4.34 4.04 10.73
N ALA A 24 5.45 3.34 10.47
CA ALA A 24 5.48 1.89 10.25
C ALA A 24 4.82 1.08 11.39
N SER A 25 4.73 1.63 12.61
CA SER A 25 4.05 1.02 13.76
C SER A 25 2.52 1.01 13.63
N GLY A 26 1.90 2.05 13.07
CA GLY A 26 0.45 2.12 12.87
C GLY A 26 -0.04 1.04 11.90
N SER A 27 0.77 0.80 10.87
CA SER A 27 0.59 -0.26 9.88
C SER A 27 0.36 -1.64 10.54
N VAL A 28 1.16 -1.97 11.57
CA VAL A 28 1.16 -3.23 12.33
C VAL A 28 -0.06 -3.33 13.25
N ILE A 29 -0.47 -2.21 13.85
CA ILE A 29 -1.64 -2.16 14.73
C ILE A 29 -2.90 -2.52 13.94
N ILE A 30 -3.10 -1.94 12.75
CA ILE A 30 -4.28 -2.25 11.94
C ILE A 30 -4.26 -3.70 11.48
N GLU A 31 -3.10 -4.24 11.12
CA GLU A 31 -3.03 -5.67 10.80
C GLU A 31 -3.38 -6.56 11.99
N ARG A 32 -2.97 -6.18 13.21
CA ARG A 32 -3.37 -6.91 14.43
C ARG A 32 -4.89 -6.84 14.63
N VAL A 33 -5.53 -5.72 14.34
CA VAL A 33 -6.99 -5.58 14.39
C VAL A 33 -7.66 -6.50 13.38
N GLN A 34 -7.20 -6.51 12.11
CA GLN A 34 -7.70 -7.42 11.09
C GLN A 34 -7.53 -8.89 11.50
N ARG A 35 -6.34 -9.26 12.01
CA ARG A 35 -6.06 -10.62 12.50
C ARG A 35 -6.98 -11.03 13.64
N ARG A 36 -7.22 -10.15 14.61
CA ARG A 36 -8.12 -10.42 15.74
C ARG A 36 -9.57 -10.60 15.28
N PHE A 37 -10.02 -9.78 14.33
CA PHE A 37 -11.34 -9.96 13.72
C PHE A 37 -11.46 -11.31 13.01
N LEU A 38 -10.48 -11.69 12.19
CA LEU A 38 -10.50 -12.97 11.47
C LEU A 38 -10.43 -14.17 12.41
N SER A 39 -9.66 -14.08 13.49
CA SER A 39 -9.62 -15.11 14.53
C SER A 39 -10.99 -15.30 15.18
N TYR A 40 -11.67 -14.20 15.52
CA TYR A 40 -13.03 -14.25 16.05
C TYR A 40 -14.02 -14.85 15.03
N ALA A 41 -14.00 -14.37 13.78
CA ALA A 41 -14.89 -14.86 12.73
C ALA A 41 -14.67 -16.35 12.43
N SER A 42 -13.42 -16.81 12.44
CA SER A 42 -13.08 -18.22 12.24
C SER A 42 -13.52 -19.11 13.38
N HIS A 43 -13.41 -18.63 14.62
CA HIS A 43 -13.93 -19.31 15.79
C HIS A 43 -15.46 -19.47 15.71
N VAL A 44 -16.17 -18.43 15.27
CA VAL A 44 -17.63 -18.47 15.07
C VAL A 44 -18.04 -19.41 13.93
N LEU A 45 -17.26 -19.48 12.85
CA LEU A 45 -17.55 -20.31 11.68
C LEU A 45 -16.95 -21.73 11.75
N ASN A 46 -16.29 -22.08 12.86
CA ASN A 46 -15.63 -23.36 13.09
C ASN A 46 -14.63 -23.75 11.96
N ILE A 47 -13.91 -22.76 11.43
CA ILE A 47 -12.87 -22.98 10.43
C ILE A 47 -11.56 -23.28 11.16
N PHE A 48 -10.89 -24.38 10.79
CA PHE A 48 -9.60 -24.76 11.34
C PHE A 48 -8.53 -23.72 10.98
N GLN A 49 -7.91 -23.11 12.00
CA GLN A 49 -6.83 -22.14 11.82
C GLN A 49 -5.48 -22.74 12.22
N PRO A 50 -4.50 -22.81 11.30
CA PRO A 50 -3.12 -23.01 11.70
C PRO A 50 -2.61 -21.78 12.47
N LEU A 51 -1.97 -22.00 13.63
CA LEU A 51 -1.54 -20.94 14.56
C LEU A 51 -0.66 -19.82 13.96
N ARG A 52 -0.07 -20.03 12.77
CA ARG A 52 0.85 -19.08 12.13
C ARG A 52 0.43 -18.63 10.75
N ASP A 53 -0.60 -19.23 10.16
CA ASP A 53 -1.00 -18.89 8.79
C ASP A 53 -2.49 -18.59 8.70
N TYR A 54 -2.79 -17.30 8.61
CA TYR A 54 -4.14 -16.76 8.47
C TYR A 54 -4.48 -16.46 7.00
N SER A 55 -3.57 -16.76 6.07
CA SER A 55 -3.76 -16.59 4.62
C SER A 55 -4.88 -17.50 4.10
N SER A 56 -5.01 -18.70 4.66
CA SER A 56 -6.10 -19.64 4.40
C SER A 56 -7.47 -19.06 4.78
N VAL A 57 -7.56 -18.42 5.95
CA VAL A 57 -8.78 -17.78 6.45
C VAL A 57 -9.12 -16.58 5.58
N LEU A 58 -8.13 -15.76 5.25
CA LEU A 58 -8.27 -14.65 4.29
C LEU A 58 -8.86 -15.13 2.96
N HIS A 59 -8.33 -16.22 2.40
CA HIS A 59 -8.84 -16.82 1.16
C HIS A 59 -10.29 -17.30 1.30
N VAL A 60 -10.66 -17.96 2.40
CA VAL A 60 -12.06 -18.39 2.66
C VAL A 60 -13.01 -17.19 2.72
N PHE A 61 -12.58 -16.07 3.28
CA PHE A 61 -13.37 -14.83 3.30
C PHE A 61 -13.26 -14.00 2.00
N GLY A 62 -12.45 -14.42 1.03
CA GLY A 62 -12.18 -13.67 -0.20
C GLY A 62 -11.50 -12.32 0.06
N LEU A 63 -10.68 -12.24 1.11
CA LEU A 63 -9.94 -11.06 1.53
C LEU A 63 -8.45 -11.25 1.23
N SER A 64 -7.76 -10.16 0.88
CA SER A 64 -6.31 -10.09 0.84
C SER A 64 -5.76 -9.43 2.11
N THR A 65 -4.44 -9.55 2.34
CA THR A 65 -3.79 -8.85 3.44
C THR A 65 -3.91 -7.33 3.24
N LEU A 66 -3.94 -6.57 4.35
CA LEU A 66 -3.93 -5.12 4.25
C LEU A 66 -2.63 -4.60 3.63
N ALA A 67 -1.50 -5.28 3.84
CA ALA A 67 -0.23 -4.93 3.21
C ALA A 67 -0.30 -5.00 1.68
N ASP A 68 -0.77 -6.13 1.12
CA ASP A 68 -0.88 -6.31 -0.33
C ASP A 68 -1.83 -5.29 -0.93
N LYS A 69 -2.97 -5.05 -0.26
CA LYS A 69 -3.91 -4.02 -0.70
C LYS A 69 -3.34 -2.62 -0.70
N ARG A 70 -2.52 -2.26 0.29
CA ARG A 70 -1.86 -0.95 0.31
C ARG A 70 -0.94 -0.80 -0.89
N VAL A 71 -0.20 -1.84 -1.25
CA VAL A 71 0.63 -1.84 -2.46
C VAL A 71 -0.26 -1.64 -3.70
N ASP A 72 -1.37 -2.37 -3.83
CA ASP A 72 -2.30 -2.25 -4.96
C ASP A 72 -2.94 -0.86 -5.09
N ILE A 73 -3.36 -0.28 -3.97
CA ILE A 73 -3.98 1.06 -3.95
C ILE A 73 -2.94 2.11 -4.28
N ASN A 74 -1.75 2.03 -3.66
CA ASN A 74 -0.65 2.94 -3.95
C ASN A 74 -0.24 2.86 -5.43
N TRP A 75 -0.21 1.64 -5.97
CA TRP A 75 0.05 1.37 -7.38
C TRP A 75 -1.00 2.00 -8.29
N LYS A 76 -2.30 1.80 -8.01
CA LYS A 76 -3.38 2.40 -8.81
C LYS A 76 -3.35 3.93 -8.74
N PHE A 77 -3.18 4.49 -7.54
CA PHE A 77 -3.11 5.93 -7.36
C PHE A 77 -1.92 6.54 -8.11
N PHE A 78 -0.74 5.94 -7.98
CA PHE A 78 0.47 6.43 -8.64
C PHE A 78 0.35 6.40 -10.18
N ARG A 79 -0.22 5.32 -10.74
CA ARG A 79 -0.49 5.27 -12.18
C ARG A 79 -1.49 6.33 -12.63
N ASN A 80 -2.57 6.51 -11.89
CA ASN A 80 -3.57 7.54 -12.20
C ASN A 80 -3.00 8.96 -12.09
N LEU A 81 -2.03 9.17 -11.18
CA LEU A 81 -1.32 10.43 -11.01
C LEU A 81 -0.39 10.71 -12.20
N ILE A 82 0.36 9.71 -12.69
CA ILE A 82 1.21 9.84 -13.88
C ILE A 82 0.36 10.01 -15.16
N SER A 83 -0.73 9.26 -15.28
CA SER A 83 -1.61 9.29 -16.45
C SER A 83 -2.53 10.52 -16.51
N SER A 84 -2.29 11.54 -15.67
CA SER A 84 -3.12 12.74 -15.49
C SER A 84 -4.62 12.47 -15.32
N SER A 85 -4.98 11.30 -14.79
CA SER A 85 -6.38 10.96 -14.49
C SER A 85 -6.85 11.56 -13.15
N VAL A 86 -5.90 12.03 -12.33
CA VAL A 86 -6.17 12.71 -11.06
C VAL A 86 -5.63 14.12 -11.18
N ASP A 87 -6.51 15.11 -11.07
CA ASP A 87 -6.18 16.53 -11.16
C ASP A 87 -5.50 17.03 -9.87
N ALA A 88 -4.25 16.64 -9.68
CA ALA A 88 -3.44 17.02 -8.53
C ALA A 88 -2.04 17.53 -8.94
N PRO A 89 -1.96 18.72 -9.56
CA PRO A 89 -0.70 19.28 -10.05
C PRO A 89 0.34 19.51 -8.94
N SER A 90 -0.11 19.84 -7.73
CA SER A 90 0.77 19.99 -6.56
C SER A 90 1.42 18.66 -6.16
N LEU A 91 0.69 17.55 -6.20
CA LEU A 91 1.23 16.21 -5.93
C LEU A 91 2.18 15.75 -7.04
N LEU A 92 1.85 16.09 -8.30
CA LEU A 92 2.68 15.75 -9.45
C LEU A 92 4.01 16.51 -9.42
N SER A 93 4.02 17.77 -8.96
CA SER A 93 5.25 18.56 -8.77
C SER A 93 6.21 17.99 -7.72
N LEU A 94 5.74 17.12 -6.82
CA LEU A 94 6.58 16.46 -5.81
C LEU A 94 7.26 15.20 -6.36
N ILE A 95 6.87 14.73 -7.55
CA ILE A 95 7.50 13.59 -8.22
C ILE A 95 8.72 14.11 -8.98
N ASN A 96 9.90 13.66 -8.56
CA ASN A 96 11.15 14.01 -9.23
C ASN A 96 11.49 12.93 -10.27
N PHE A 97 11.30 13.25 -11.55
CA PHE A 97 11.74 12.37 -12.63
C PHE A 97 13.26 12.48 -12.81
N ARG A 98 13.93 11.33 -12.79
CA ARG A 98 15.36 11.26 -13.04
C ARG A 98 15.61 11.13 -14.54
N ILE A 99 15.75 12.27 -15.20
CA ILE A 99 16.10 12.30 -16.62
C ILE A 99 17.61 12.09 -16.73
N LEU A 100 18.03 10.89 -17.12
CA LEU A 100 19.43 10.60 -17.38
C LEU A 100 19.79 11.04 -18.80
N PRO A 101 20.74 11.98 -19.01
CA PRO A 101 21.15 12.42 -20.34
C PRO A 101 21.94 11.34 -21.11
N ARG A 102 22.36 10.26 -20.43
CA ARG A 102 23.08 9.13 -21.04
C ARG A 102 22.54 7.82 -20.46
N PRO A 103 22.35 6.78 -21.28
CA PRO A 103 22.00 5.46 -20.78
C PRO A 103 23.15 4.92 -19.94
N THR A 104 22.97 4.90 -18.63
CA THR A 104 23.87 4.23 -17.69
C THR A 104 23.20 2.94 -17.23
N ARG A 105 23.95 2.01 -16.64
CA ARG A 105 23.41 0.74 -16.11
C ARG A 105 22.33 0.92 -15.02
N ILE A 106 22.05 2.15 -14.61
CA ILE A 106 21.07 2.50 -13.59
C ILE A 106 19.70 2.70 -14.25
N THR A 107 18.75 1.83 -13.92
CA THR A 107 17.38 1.81 -14.46
C THR A 107 16.38 2.60 -13.61
N THR A 108 16.84 3.45 -12.67
CA THR A 108 15.95 4.19 -11.78
C THR A 108 15.31 5.39 -12.49
N THR A 109 13.99 5.34 -12.65
CA THR A 109 13.17 6.38 -13.29
C THR A 109 12.95 7.60 -12.39
N PHE A 110 12.91 7.40 -11.08
CA PHE A 110 12.57 8.46 -10.12
C PHE A 110 13.74 8.81 -9.19
N ALA A 111 13.94 10.10 -8.93
CA ALA A 111 14.89 10.60 -7.97
C ALA A 111 14.23 10.73 -6.59
N ILE A 112 14.74 10.02 -5.59
CA ILE A 112 14.22 10.09 -4.23
C ILE A 112 15.09 11.07 -3.44
N PRO A 113 14.54 12.17 -2.89
CA PRO A 113 15.31 13.08 -2.05
C PRO A 113 15.76 12.38 -0.76
N LEU A 114 16.94 12.76 -0.28
CA LEU A 114 17.47 12.32 1.01
C LEU A 114 16.76 13.09 2.13
N HIS A 115 16.32 12.37 3.15
CA HIS A 115 15.61 12.94 4.31
C HIS A 115 16.39 12.66 5.58
N THR A 116 16.38 13.64 6.47
CA THR A 116 17.02 13.56 7.78
C THR A 116 16.13 12.90 8.83
N THR A 117 14.81 12.83 8.59
CA THR A 117 13.83 12.23 9.51
C THR A 117 13.10 11.07 8.84
N ASP A 118 12.77 10.05 9.63
CA ASP A 118 11.99 8.88 9.18
C ASP A 118 10.61 9.29 8.67
N TYR A 119 10.02 10.35 9.23
CA TYR A 119 8.75 10.90 8.79
C TYR A 119 8.82 11.40 7.34
N CYS A 120 9.80 12.23 7.00
CA CYS A 120 9.97 12.74 5.64
C CYS A 120 10.42 11.64 4.66
N SER A 121 11.18 10.66 5.15
CA SER A 121 11.57 9.47 4.38
C SER A 121 10.38 8.55 4.06
N ASN A 122 9.40 8.45 4.94
CA ASN A 122 8.16 7.68 4.75
C ASN A 122 7.04 8.43 4.03
N ASN A 123 7.32 9.61 3.48
CA ASN A 123 6.36 10.31 2.64
C ASN A 123 5.83 9.38 1.53
N HIS A 124 4.51 9.37 1.36
CA HIS A 124 3.80 8.49 0.44
C HIS A 124 4.36 8.53 -0.98
N ILE A 125 4.67 9.73 -1.48
CA ILE A 125 5.17 9.94 -2.84
C ILE A 125 6.58 9.36 -2.97
N HIS A 126 7.44 9.58 -1.98
CA HIS A 126 8.80 9.01 -1.97
C HIS A 126 8.77 7.48 -1.91
N ARG A 127 7.83 6.91 -1.15
CA ARG A 127 7.62 5.46 -1.07
C ARG A 127 7.11 4.89 -2.39
N MET A 128 6.16 5.56 -3.05
CA MET A 128 5.70 5.19 -4.39
C MET A 128 6.84 5.25 -5.41
N MET A 129 7.65 6.31 -5.40
CA MET A 129 8.84 6.42 -6.27
C MET A 129 9.89 5.33 -6.00
N ARG A 130 10.08 4.91 -4.74
CA ARG A 130 10.93 3.76 -4.39
C ARG A 130 10.40 2.46 -4.98
N LEU A 131 9.11 2.18 -4.76
CA LEU A 131 8.47 0.99 -5.35
C LEU A 131 8.58 1.02 -6.88
N ALA A 132 8.40 2.20 -7.47
CA ALA A 132 8.54 2.47 -8.89
C ALA A 132 9.93 2.08 -9.44
N ASN A 133 10.98 2.44 -8.71
CA ASN A 133 12.35 2.12 -9.06
C ASN A 133 12.69 0.63 -8.91
N VAL A 134 12.01 -0.11 -8.03
CA VAL A 134 12.27 -1.53 -7.79
C VAL A 134 11.64 -2.43 -8.86
N HIS A 135 10.46 -2.08 -9.38
CA HIS A 135 9.78 -2.87 -10.41
C HIS A 135 9.63 -2.13 -11.75
N PRO A 136 10.69 -1.84 -12.52
CA PRO A 136 10.69 -0.93 -13.68
C PRO A 136 9.67 -1.21 -14.81
N SER A 137 8.92 -2.31 -14.74
CA SER A 137 7.68 -2.56 -15.51
C SER A 137 6.57 -1.51 -15.30
N PHE A 138 6.74 -0.47 -14.46
CA PHE A 138 5.80 0.66 -14.32
C PHE A 138 5.57 1.47 -15.60
N LEU A 139 6.50 1.45 -16.56
CA LEU A 139 6.50 2.32 -17.75
C LEU A 139 6.01 1.63 -19.03
N HIS A 140 5.62 0.35 -18.98
CA HIS A 140 5.29 -0.45 -20.16
C HIS A 140 3.85 -0.99 -20.14
#